data_AF-A0A496P8E8-F1
#
_entry.id   AF-A0A496P8E8-F1
#
_cell.length_a   1.000
_cell.length_b   1.000
_cell.length_c   1.000
_cell.angle_alpha   90.00
_cell.angle_beta   90.00
_cell.angle_gamma   90.00
#
_symmetry.space_group_name_H-M   'P 1'
#
loop_
_entity.id
_entity.type
_entity.pdbx_description
1 polymer ?
#
loop_
_entity_poly.entity_id
_entity_poly.type
_entity_poly.pdbx_seq_one_letter_code
_entity_poly.pdbx_strand_id
1 'polypeptide(L)' 'MGDTKKTYYITTPIYYPSAKLHIGHTYCTSVADTIARFKRLAGYDVR' A
#
# COMPACT_ATOMS: atom_id res chain seq x y z
N MET A 1 -15.06 24.06 6.51
CA MET A 1 -13.77 24.07 5.78
C MET A 1 -13.27 22.64 5.83
N GLY A 2 -13.35 21.88 4.73
CA GLY A 2 -12.94 20.47 4.76
C GLY A 2 -11.42 20.39 4.89
N ASP A 3 -10.91 19.75 5.94
CA ASP A 3 -9.48 19.51 6.12
C ASP A 3 -8.90 18.81 4.88
N THR A 4 -8.01 19.49 4.17
CA THR A 4 -7.30 18.91 3.01
C THR A 4 -6.35 17.83 3.53
N LYS A 5 -6.79 16.57 3.53
CA LYS A 5 -5.97 15.42 3.94
C LYS A 5 -4.72 15.35 3.07
N LYS A 6 -3.55 15.22 3.70
CA LYS A 6 -2.29 15.04 2.98
C LYS A 6 -2.32 13.72 2.21
N THR A 7 -1.93 13.74 0.95
CA THR A 7 -1.89 12.53 0.13
C THR A 7 -0.66 11.68 0.48
N TYR A 8 -0.83 10.37 0.59
CA TYR A 8 0.25 9.41 0.80
C TYR A 8 0.18 8.32 -0.27
N TYR A 9 1.23 8.22 -1.08
CA TYR A 9 1.35 7.23 -2.14
C TYR A 9 2.24 6.09 -1.70
N ILE A 10 1.76 4.85 -1.86
CA ILE A 10 2.56 3.65 -1.62
C ILE A 10 2.26 2.61 -2.70
N THR A 11 3.30 2.00 -3.24
CA THR A 11 3.16 1.01 -4.31
C THR A 11 3.86 -0.28 -3.94
N THR A 12 3.41 -1.36 -4.56
CA THR A 12 4.12 -2.64 -4.60
C THR A 12 4.90 -2.74 -5.91
N PRO A 13 5.95 -3.56 -5.97
CA PRO A 13 6.54 -3.93 -7.26
C PRO A 13 5.49 -4.60 -8.14
N ILE A 14 5.70 -4.53 -9.45
CA ILE A 14 4.86 -5.21 -10.43
C ILE A 14 5.34 -6.66 -10.51
N TYR A 15 4.46 -7.59 -10.15
CA TYR A 15 4.77 -9.02 -10.18
C TYR A 15 4.63 -9.57 -11.61
N TYR A 16 5.70 -10.14 -12.15
CA TYR A 16 5.66 -10.76 -13.46
C TYR A 16 4.84 -12.06 -13.45
N PRO A 17 3.94 -12.28 -14.42
CA PRO A 17 3.08 -13.46 -14.47
C PRO A 17 3.80 -14.74 -14.96
N SER A 18 5.10 -14.65 -15.29
CA SER A 18 5.89 -15.77 -15.81
C SER A 18 6.14 -16.87 -14.79
N ALA A 19 5.97 -16.59 -13.49
CA ALA A 19 6.13 -17.54 -12.41
C ALA A 19 4.95 -17.50 -11.45
N LYS A 20 4.79 -18.59 -10.68
CA LYS A 20 3.77 -18.65 -9.62
C LYS A 20 4.12 -17.68 -8.50
N LEU A 21 3.09 -17.04 -7.93
CA LEU A 21 3.25 -16.26 -6.71
C LEU A 21 3.78 -17.15 -5.58
N HIS A 22 4.71 -16.59 -4.82
CA HIS A 22 5.29 -17.22 -3.63
C HIS A 22 5.28 -16.22 -2.47
N ILE A 23 5.67 -16.68 -1.27
CA ILE A 23 5.55 -15.91 -0.03
C ILE A 23 6.20 -14.51 -0.06
N GLY A 24 7.21 -14.29 -0.90
CA GLY A 24 7.84 -12.98 -1.08
C GLY A 24 6.90 -11.94 -1.70
N HIS A 25 6.02 -12.37 -2.61
CA HIS A 25 4.98 -11.52 -3.20
C HIS A 25 3.98 -11.09 -2.12
N THR A 26 3.48 -12.07 -1.36
CA THR A 26 2.56 -11.81 -0.25
C THR A 26 3.18 -10.89 0.79
N TYR A 27 4.44 -11.12 1.16
CA TYR A 27 5.16 -10.28 2.11
C TYR A 27 5.16 -8.80 1.68
N CYS A 28 5.58 -8.53 0.44
CA CYS A 28 5.66 -7.17 -0.05
C CYS A 28 4.28 -6.49 -0.11
N THR A 29 3.25 -7.21 -0.59
CA THR A 29 1.88 -6.69 -0.63
C THR A 29 1.29 -6.47 0.77
N SER A 30 1.51 -7.38 1.71
CA SER A 30 1.00 -7.27 3.08
C SER A 30 1.64 -6.13 3.85
N VAL A 31 2.94 -5.89 3.68
CA VAL A 31 3.62 -4.74 4.28
C VAL A 31 3.06 -3.43 3.73
N ALA A 32 2.92 -3.31 2.41
CA ALA A 32 2.34 -2.13 1.78
C ALA A 32 0.90 -1.87 2.25
N ASP A 33 0.06 -2.90 2.33
CA ASP A 33 -1.32 -2.78 2.83
C ASP A 33 -1.36 -2.35 4.32
N THR A 34 -0.48 -2.90 5.15
CA THR A 34 -0.39 -2.52 6.58
C THR A 34 -0.05 -1.04 6.73
N ILE A 35 0.92 -0.55 5.98
CA ILE A 35 1.32 0.87 5.99
C ILE A 35 0.19 1.75 5.46
N ALA A 36 -0.46 1.34 4.36
CA ALA A 36 -1.60 2.06 3.79
C ALA A 36 -2.74 2.21 4.81
N ARG A 37 -3.10 1.15 5.53
CA ARG A 37 -4.10 1.18 6.60
C ARG A 37 -3.70 2.10 7.74
N PHE A 38 -2.45 2.00 8.20
CA PHE A 38 -1.94 2.88 9.24
C PHE A 38 -2.02 4.36 8.84
N LYS A 39 -1.70 4.69 7.59
CA LYS A 39 -1.78 6.07 7.09
C LYS A 39 -3.21 6.57 6.94
N ARG A 40 -4.17 5.71 6.55
CA ARG A 40 -5.60 6.04 6.58
C ARG A 40 -6.06 6.36 8.01
N LEU A 41 -5.64 5.56 9.00
CA LEU A 41 -5.94 5.82 10.42
C LEU A 41 -5.32 7.13 10.91
N ALA A 42 -4.12 7.48 10.41
CA ALA A 42 -3.46 8.75 10.70
C ALA A 42 -4.03 9.97 9.94
N GLY A 43 -5.16 9.82 9.22
CA GLY A 43 -5.86 10.93 8.57
C GLY A 43 -5.33 11.32 7.17
N TYR A 44 -4.48 10.50 6.55
CA TYR A 44 -4.00 10.73 5.18
C TYR A 44 -5.00 10.27 4.13
N ASP A 45 -4.97 10.90 2.96
CA ASP A 45 -5.60 10.40 1.72
C ASP A 45 -4.62 9.43 1.05
N VAL A 46 -4.83 8.13 1.23
CA VAL A 46 -3.89 7.09 0.76
C VAL A 46 -4.27 6.62 -0.63
N ARG A 47 -3.29 6.61 -1.54
CA ARG A 47 -3.44 6.21 -2.94
C ARG A 47 -2.43 5.15 -3.37
#